data_AF-A0A355GJ86-F1
#
_entry.id   AF-A0A355GJ86-F1
#
_cell.length_a   1.000
_cell.length_b   1.000
_cell.length_c   1.000
_cell.angle_alpha   90.00
_cell.angle_beta   90.00
_cell.angle_gamma   90.00
#
_symmetry.space_group_name_H-M   'P 1'
#
loop_
_entity.id
_entity.type
_entity.pdbx_description
1 polymer ?
#
loop_
_entity_poly.entity_id
_entity_poly.type
_entity_poly.pdbx_seq_one_letter_code
_entity_poly.pdbx_strand_id
1 'polypeptide(L)' 'MALQEPLILWFGDIGIADVPSVGGKNASLGEMYCHLNSEGITVPNGFATTAAAYRFFLAETGLDQQIR' A
#
# COMPACT_ATOMS: atom_id res chain seq x y z
N MET A 1 -9.27 -14.40 13.66
CA MET A 1 -8.15 -14.63 12.73
C MET A 1 -7.35 -13.35 12.69
N ALA A 2 -6.07 -13.37 13.06
CA ALA A 2 -5.21 -12.22 12.78
C ALA A 2 -5.15 -12.03 11.26
N LEU A 3 -5.30 -10.80 10.78
CA LEU A 3 -4.98 -10.46 9.40
C LEU A 3 -3.50 -10.82 9.20
N GLN A 4 -3.21 -11.78 8.33
CA GLN A 4 -1.83 -12.24 8.08
C GLN A 4 -0.99 -11.17 7.35
N GLU A 5 -1.63 -10.13 6.82
CA GLU A 5 -0.98 -9.00 6.14
C GLU A 5 -1.39 -7.68 6.83
N PRO A 6 -0.47 -6.71 6.99
CA PRO A 6 -0.78 -5.40 7.55
C PRO A 6 -1.75 -4.63 6.65
N LEU A 7 -2.62 -3.81 7.24
CA LEU A 7 -3.62 -3.02 6.50
C LEU A 7 -3.04 -1.74 5.89
N ILE A 8 -1.96 -1.24 6.49
CA ILE A 8 -1.21 -0.09 5.99
C ILE A 8 0.27 -0.44 5.92
N LEU A 9 0.98 0.18 4.99
CA LEU A 9 2.44 0.14 4.90
C LEU A 9 2.96 1.57 4.66
N TRP A 10 4.04 1.94 5.36
CA TRP A 10 4.65 3.26 5.19
C TRP A 10 5.48 3.30 3.91
N PHE A 11 5.61 4.49 3.30
CA PHE A 11 6.42 4.64 2.09
C PHE A 11 7.90 4.27 2.31
N GLY A 12 8.42 4.45 3.53
CA GLY A 12 9.77 4.00 3.88
C GLY A 12 9.97 2.49 3.94
N ASP A 13 8.88 1.70 3.93
CA ASP A 13 8.91 0.25 4.13
C ASP A 13 8.50 -0.53 2.87
N ILE A 14 8.23 0.16 1.75
CA ILE A 14 7.72 -0.46 0.51
C ILE A 14 8.57 -0.10 -0.71
N GLY A 15 8.64 -1.02 -1.66
CA GLY A 15 9.28 -0.83 -2.95
C GLY A 15 8.64 -1.67 -4.06
N ILE A 16 9.35 -1.89 -5.15
CA ILE A 16 8.84 -2.59 -6.33
C ILE A 16 8.37 -4.03 -6.03
N ALA A 17 8.93 -4.68 -5.00
CA ALA A 17 8.51 -6.00 -4.56
C ALA A 17 7.08 -6.01 -3.98
N ASP A 18 6.61 -4.87 -3.48
CA ASP A 18 5.32 -4.75 -2.78
C ASP A 18 4.16 -4.41 -3.72
N VAL A 19 4.38 -4.36 -5.03
CA VAL A 19 3.32 -4.13 -6.03
C VAL A 19 2.10 -5.03 -5.84
N PRO A 20 2.21 -6.34 -5.52
CA PRO A 20 1.04 -7.17 -5.26
C PRO A 20 0.21 -6.73 -4.04
N SER A 21 0.83 -6.05 -3.08
CA SER A 21 0.19 -5.57 -1.85
C SER A 21 -0.34 -4.15 -1.97
N VAL A 22 0.43 -3.22 -2.54
CA VAL A 22 0.10 -1.78 -2.53
C VAL A 22 -0.19 -1.20 -3.92
N GLY A 23 0.02 -1.97 -4.98
CA GLY A 23 -0.08 -1.52 -6.37
C GLY A 23 1.13 -0.71 -6.85
N GLY A 24 1.25 -0.58 -8.18
CA GLY A 24 2.42 0.03 -8.82
C GLY A 24 2.73 1.48 -8.43
N LYS A 25 1.69 2.29 -8.18
CA LYS A 25 1.87 3.71 -7.83
C LYS A 25 2.47 3.87 -6.44
N ASN A 26 1.96 3.14 -5.46
CA ASN A 26 2.44 3.21 -4.08
C ASN A 26 3.84 2.60 -3.95
N ALA A 27 4.10 1.48 -4.63
CA ALA A 27 5.44 0.90 -4.74
C ALA A 27 6.44 1.92 -5.32
N SER A 28 6.07 2.60 -6.42
CA SER A 28 6.92 3.64 -6.99
C SER A 28 7.11 4.86 -6.07
N LEU A 29 6.09 5.25 -5.28
CA LEU A 29 6.24 6.31 -4.28
C LEU A 29 7.22 5.91 -3.17
N GLY A 30 7.20 4.65 -2.72
CA GLY A 30 8.18 4.13 -1.77
C GLY A 30 9.60 4.15 -2.33
N GLU A 31 9.80 3.66 -3.57
CA GLU A 31 11.10 3.74 -4.26
C GLU A 31 11.62 5.19 -4.35
N MET A 32 10.75 6.12 -4.75
CA MET A 32 11.13 7.53 -4.86
C MET A 32 11.42 8.15 -3.49
N TYR A 33 10.62 7.84 -2.48
CA TYR A 33 10.81 8.34 -1.12
C TYR A 33 12.13 7.84 -0.50
N CYS A 34 12.47 6.56 -0.70
CA CYS A 34 13.68 5.96 -0.16
C CYS A 34 14.94 6.41 -0.90
N HIS A 35 14.89 6.59 -2.22
CA HIS A 35 16.09 6.82 -3.03
C HIS A 35 16.31 8.27 -3.46
N LEU A 36 15.26 9.07 -3.72
CA LEU A 36 15.42 10.40 -4.32
C LEU A 36 15.56 11.53 -3.29
N ASN A 37 15.18 11.29 -2.04
CA ASN A 37 15.37 12.28 -0.97
C ASN A 37 16.85 12.64 -0.77
N SER A 38 17.78 11.68 -0.94
CA SER A 38 19.22 11.92 -0.88
C SER A 38 19.75 12.73 -2.07
N GLU A 39 19.04 12.72 -3.20
CA GLU A 39 19.34 13.49 -4.41
C GLU A 39 18.70 14.90 -4.38
N GLY A 40 18.08 15.28 -3.26
CA GLY A 40 17.45 16.60 -3.07
C GLY A 40 16.04 16.71 -3.67
N ILE A 41 15.48 15.61 -4.19
CA ILE A 41 14.09 15.57 -4.67
C ILE A 41 13.20 15.22 -3.49
N THR A 42 12.38 16.17 -3.05
CA THR A 42 11.48 15.98 -1.91
C THR A 42 10.25 15.19 -2.32
N VAL A 43 10.09 13.98 -1.77
CA VAL A 43 8.87 13.18 -1.87
C VAL A 43 8.12 13.27 -0.54
N PRO A 44 6.85 13.72 -0.51
CA PRO A 44 6.07 13.74 0.72
C PRO A 44 5.95 12.34 1.34
N ASN A 45 6.19 12.25 2.64
CA ASN A 45 5.98 11.00 3.37
C ASN A 45 4.49 10.66 3.49
N GLY A 46 4.18 9.38 3.67
CA GLY A 46 2.83 8.87 3.80
C GLY A 46 2.79 7.36 3.96
N PHE A 47 1.60 6.80 3.76
CA PHE A 47 1.35 5.37 3.81
C PHE A 47 0.37 4.96 2.71
N ALA A 48 0.42 3.68 2.36
CA ALA A 48 -0.50 3.04 1.44
C ALA A 48 -1.41 2.06 2.21
N THR A 49 -2.70 2.04 1.89
CA THR A 49 -3.57 0.91 2.24
C THR A 49 -3.21 -0.29 1.37
N THR A 50 -3.22 -1.48 1.95
CA THR A 50 -2.92 -2.71 1.22
C THR A 50 -4.16 -3.27 0.51
N ALA A 51 -3.92 -4.16 -0.45
CA ALA A 51 -4.97 -4.96 -1.08
C ALA A 51 -5.72 -5.80 -0.04
N ALA A 52 -5.05 -6.21 1.05
CA ALA A 52 -5.70 -6.86 2.18
C ALA A 52 -6.70 -5.92 2.88
N ALA A 53 -6.36 -4.65 3.08
CA ALA A 53 -7.30 -3.66 3.63
C ALA A 53 -8.53 -3.46 2.75
N TYR A 54 -8.34 -3.40 1.43
CA TYR A 54 -9.46 -3.31 0.50
C TYR A 54 -10.37 -4.54 0.55
N ARG A 55 -9.78 -5.76 0.55
CA ARG A 55 -10.54 -7.01 0.68
C ARG A 55 -11.27 -7.11 2.02
N PHE A 56 -10.63 -6.70 3.11
CA PHE A 56 -11.23 -6.64 4.44
C PHE A 56 -12.45 -5.71 4.45
N PHE A 57 -12.33 -4.50 3.89
CA PHE A 57 -13.43 -3.54 3.78
C PHE A 57 -14.61 -4.12 2.99
N LEU A 58 -14.35 -4.76 1.84
CA LEU A 58 -15.42 -5.36 1.05
C LEU A 58 -16.16 -6.48 1.80
N ALA A 59 -15.42 -7.35 2.49
CA ALA A 59 -16.01 -8.44 3.27
C ALA A 59 -16.83 -7.93 4.47
N GLU A 60 -16.32 -6.92 5.17
CA GLU A 60 -17.00 -6.34 6.34
C GLU A 60 -18.29 -5.61 5.96
N THR A 61 -18.32 -4.97 4.78
CA THR A 61 -19.49 -4.25 4.27
C THR A 61 -20.47 -5.13 3.51
N GLY A 62 -20.08 -6.35 3.15
CA GLY A 62 -20.85 -7.25 2.29
C GLY A 62 -20.99 -6.76 0.84
N LEU A 63 -20.20 -5.73 0.44
CA LEU A 63 -20.23 -5.17 -0.92
C LEU A 63 -19.72 -6.17 -1.96
N ASP A 64 -18.82 -7.07 -1.56
CA ASP A 64 -18.35 -8.16 -2.41
C ASP A 64 -19.50 -9.08 -2.89
N GLN A 65 -20.57 -9.21 -2.11
CA GLN A 65 -21.75 -9.99 -2.49
C GLN A 65 -22.70 -9.23 -3.42
N GLN A 66 -22.66 -7.90 -3.42
CA GLN A 66 -23.52 -7.06 -4.25
C GLN A 66 -22.94 -6.76 -5.64
N ILE A 67 -21.60 -6.74 -5.75
CA ILE A 67 -20.88 -6.34 -6.97
C ILE A 67 -20.54 -7.55 -7.86
N ARG A 68 -20.68 -8.78 -7.35
CA ARG A 68 -20.34 -10.02 -8.07
C ARG A 68 -21.40 -10.50 -9.04
#